data_AF-A0A7Y5GGA4-F1
#
_entry.id   AF-A0A7Y5GGA4-F1
#
_cell.length_a   1.000
_cell.length_b   1.000
_cell.length_c   1.000
_cell.angle_alpha   90.00
_cell.angle_beta   90.00
_cell.angle_gamma   90.00
#
_symmetry.space_group_name_H-M   'P 1'
#
loop_
_entity.id
_entity.type
_entity.pdbx_description
1 polymer ?
#
loop_
_entity_poly.entity_id
_entity_poly.type
_entity_poly.pdbx_seq_one_letter_code
_entity_poly.pdbx_strand_id
1 'polypeptide(L)'
;MKKIETRAGRMKRKVRNRMRSISKRVVAIATASRPKGPEGEAERKKQYRELLSYSRQVLNDAKRVIAEVEEMPTRKKKRLDGLVEHLAEMAGRVRQVVKQTKARVFDGITQLPGKIVSLFEPHSEIIRKGKASKPAEFGKLVQVQEAGNQIITHYDVFDQRPSGHELLLRAVETHERVLGRLPRLATADAGYYSQAREQAVEQKGVKWVAAPNRNTKSAERKKKEH
;
A
#
# COMPACT_ATOMS: atom_id res chain seq x y z
N MET A 1 6.38 14.25 18.35
CA MET A 1 5.94 14.86 19.63
C MET A 1 6.94 14.67 20.76
N LYS A 2 7.10 13.49 21.39
CA LYS A 2 8.06 13.34 22.51
C LYS A 2 9.50 13.73 22.18
N LYS A 3 10.01 13.34 21.01
CA LYS A 3 11.34 13.76 20.53
C LYS A 3 11.48 15.29 20.43
N ILE A 4 10.39 15.99 20.06
CA ILE A 4 10.34 17.46 20.00
C ILE A 4 10.35 18.02 21.43
N GLU A 5 9.53 17.47 22.33
CA GLU A 5 9.48 17.86 23.75
C GLU A 5 10.85 17.76 24.42
N THR A 6 11.59 16.66 24.20
CA THR A 6 12.95 16.48 24.73
C THR A 6 13.94 17.50 24.16
N ARG A 7 13.90 17.77 22.84
CA ARG A 7 14.84 18.70 22.18
C ARG A 7 14.50 20.17 22.41
N ALA A 8 13.24 20.49 22.66
CA ALA A 8 12.78 21.84 23.01
C ALA A 8 13.09 22.21 24.47
N GLY A 9 13.32 21.22 25.34
CA GLY A 9 13.66 21.39 26.75
C GLY A 9 12.41 21.50 27.65
N ARG A 10 11.54 22.48 27.41
CA ARG A 10 10.28 22.65 28.17
C ARG A 10 9.16 23.16 27.27
N MET A 11 8.17 22.31 27.03
CA MET A 11 6.91 22.69 26.37
C MET A 11 5.93 23.26 27.41
N LYS A 12 4.97 24.08 26.98
CA LYS A 12 3.94 24.67 27.86
C LYS A 12 3.09 23.57 28.52
N ARG A 13 2.85 22.47 27.81
CA ARG A 13 2.15 21.28 28.32
C ARG A 13 2.82 19.98 27.89
N LYS A 14 2.89 19.02 28.81
CA LYS A 14 3.39 17.66 28.54
C LYS A 14 2.50 16.93 27.53
N VAL A 15 3.11 16.17 26.61
CA VAL A 15 2.36 15.32 25.67
C VAL A 15 1.96 14.02 26.36
N ARG A 16 0.65 13.82 26.57
CA ARG A 16 0.14 12.61 27.21
C ARG A 16 0.24 11.40 26.28
N ASN A 17 0.89 10.34 26.76
CA ASN A 17 0.91 9.05 26.07
C ASN A 17 -0.47 8.37 26.15
N ARG A 18 -1.09 8.11 25.00
CA ARG A 18 -2.41 7.47 24.88
C ARG A 18 -2.36 6.04 24.34
N MET A 19 -1.16 5.47 24.15
CA MET A 19 -0.99 4.12 23.60
C MET A 19 -1.81 3.08 24.36
N ARG A 20 -1.78 3.10 25.71
CA ARG A 20 -2.55 2.15 26.53
C ARG A 20 -4.06 2.22 26.24
N SER A 21 -4.63 3.42 26.19
CA SER A 21 -6.06 3.60 25.90
C SER A 21 -6.41 3.14 24.50
N ILE A 22 -5.57 3.48 23.51
CA ILE A 22 -5.75 3.08 22.11
C ILE A 22 -5.66 1.56 21.97
N SER A 23 -4.62 0.92 22.51
CA SER A 23 -4.46 -0.55 22.47
C SER A 23 -5.65 -1.27 23.10
N LYS A 24 -6.17 -0.77 24.23
CA LYS A 24 -7.39 -1.32 24.84
C LYS A 24 -8.59 -1.24 23.89
N ARG A 25 -8.76 -0.14 23.15
CA ARG A 25 -9.87 -0.01 22.17
C ARG A 25 -9.67 -0.94 20.96
N VAL A 26 -8.44 -1.09 20.47
CA VAL A 26 -8.14 -2.01 19.36
C VAL A 26 -8.51 -3.45 19.74
N VAL A 27 -8.13 -3.90 20.94
CA VAL A 27 -8.52 -5.23 21.44
C VAL A 27 -10.03 -5.34 21.59
N ALA A 28 -10.69 -4.32 22.16
CA ALA A 28 -12.15 -4.32 22.32
C ALA A 28 -12.89 -4.38 20.97
N ILE A 29 -12.40 -3.68 19.93
CA ILE A 29 -12.94 -3.75 18.56
C ILE A 29 -12.81 -5.18 18.01
N ALA A 30 -11.65 -5.81 18.19
CA ALA A 30 -11.41 -7.18 17.74
C ALA A 30 -12.37 -8.17 18.42
N THR A 31 -12.59 -8.02 19.73
CA THR A 31 -13.55 -8.84 20.49
C THR A 31 -14.99 -8.59 20.03
N ALA A 32 -15.39 -7.33 19.88
CA ALA A 32 -16.74 -6.95 19.43
C ALA A 32 -17.03 -7.37 17.97
N SER A 33 -15.99 -7.68 17.18
CA SER A 33 -16.14 -8.16 15.81
C SER A 33 -16.40 -9.67 15.71
N ARG A 34 -16.34 -10.43 16.82
CA ARG A 34 -16.63 -11.87 16.88
C ARG A 34 -18.12 -12.21 16.83
N PRO A 35 -18.99 -11.63 17.70
CA PRO A 35 -20.43 -11.89 17.61
C PRO A 35 -21.00 -11.25 16.34
N LYS A 36 -21.72 -12.05 15.55
CA LYS A 36 -22.45 -11.56 14.37
C LYS A 36 -23.83 -11.07 14.81
N GLY A 37 -24.27 -9.94 14.27
CA GLY A 37 -25.60 -9.39 14.53
C GLY A 37 -25.59 -7.92 14.97
N PRO A 38 -26.79 -7.35 15.21
CA PRO A 38 -26.97 -5.92 15.49
C PRO A 38 -26.30 -5.48 16.81
N GLU A 39 -26.28 -6.33 17.83
CA GLU A 39 -25.64 -6.02 19.12
C GLU A 39 -24.12 -5.92 19.01
N GLY A 40 -23.49 -6.88 18.32
CA GLY A 40 -22.05 -6.86 18.05
C GLY A 40 -21.65 -5.65 17.19
N GLU A 41 -22.47 -5.31 16.20
CA GLU A 41 -22.30 -4.12 15.37
C GLU A 41 -22.38 -2.82 16.20
N ALA A 42 -23.36 -2.72 17.10
CA ALA A 42 -23.53 -1.56 17.97
C ALA A 42 -22.34 -1.37 18.93
N GLU A 43 -21.88 -2.47 19.55
CA GLU A 43 -20.72 -2.44 20.43
C GLU A 43 -19.45 -2.09 19.64
N ARG A 44 -19.26 -2.66 18.44
CA ARG A 44 -18.13 -2.31 17.57
C ARG A 44 -18.14 -0.82 17.23
N LYS A 45 -19.29 -0.26 16.83
CA LYS A 45 -19.44 1.18 16.55
C LYS A 45 -19.11 2.03 17.78
N LYS A 46 -19.54 1.63 18.98
CA LYS A 46 -19.20 2.31 20.25
C LYS A 46 -17.68 2.34 20.48
N GLN A 47 -17.00 1.21 20.34
CA GLN A 47 -15.55 1.14 20.51
C GLN A 47 -14.79 1.99 19.49
N TYR A 48 -15.26 2.05 18.24
CA TYR A 48 -14.70 2.95 17.23
C TYR A 48 -14.91 4.44 17.58
N ARG A 49 -16.06 4.85 18.14
CA ARG A 49 -16.26 6.25 18.57
C ARG A 49 -15.22 6.66 19.61
N GLU A 50 -14.95 5.81 20.59
CA GLU A 50 -13.92 6.07 21.60
C GLU A 50 -12.52 6.13 21.00
N LEU A 51 -12.16 5.20 20.10
CA LEU A 51 -10.88 5.21 19.39
C LEU A 51 -10.68 6.51 18.60
N LEU A 52 -11.73 6.99 17.92
CA LEU A 52 -11.70 8.25 17.19
C LEU A 52 -11.58 9.47 18.12
N SER A 53 -12.15 9.40 19.33
CA SER A 53 -11.97 10.44 20.35
C SER A 53 -10.49 10.55 20.75
N TYR A 54 -9.83 9.43 21.05
CA TYR A 54 -8.39 9.44 21.35
C TYR A 54 -7.55 9.93 20.15
N SER A 55 -7.91 9.53 18.94
CA SER A 55 -7.22 9.98 17.72
C SER A 55 -7.31 11.50 17.54
N ARG A 56 -8.49 12.10 17.79
CA ARG A 56 -8.67 13.56 17.81
C ARG A 56 -7.80 14.24 18.86
N GLN A 57 -7.72 13.68 20.07
CA GLN A 57 -6.87 14.23 21.12
C GLN A 57 -5.38 14.21 20.74
N VAL A 58 -4.91 13.13 20.09
CA VAL A 58 -3.54 13.03 19.57
C VAL A 58 -3.29 14.08 18.47
N LEU A 59 -4.25 14.30 17.57
CA LEU A 59 -4.16 15.35 16.55
C LEU A 59 -4.12 16.76 17.15
N ASN A 60 -4.91 17.00 18.20
CA ASN A 60 -4.90 18.28 18.93
C ASN A 60 -3.56 18.51 19.65
N ASP A 61 -2.99 17.47 20.25
CA ASP A 61 -1.64 17.53 20.83
C ASP A 61 -0.58 17.83 19.74
N ALA A 62 -0.68 17.20 18.57
CA ALA A 62 0.23 17.46 17.45
C ALA A 62 0.14 18.92 16.97
N LYS A 63 -1.08 19.42 16.76
CA LYS A 63 -1.32 20.82 16.38
C LYS A 63 -0.73 21.79 17.41
N ARG A 64 -0.97 21.55 18.70
CA ARG A 64 -0.42 22.37 19.79
C ARG A 64 1.11 22.36 19.77
N VAL A 65 1.73 21.18 19.67
CA VAL A 65 3.20 21.06 19.66
C VAL A 65 3.81 21.82 18.48
N ILE A 66 3.20 21.77 17.30
CA ILE A 66 3.66 22.52 16.12
C ILE A 66 3.59 24.03 16.40
N ALA A 67 2.45 24.54 16.86
CA ALA A 67 2.27 25.96 17.19
C ALA A 67 3.25 26.45 18.28
N GLU A 68 3.47 25.65 19.32
CA GLU A 68 4.43 26.00 20.38
C GLU A 68 5.87 26.09 19.85
N VAL A 69 6.26 25.30 18.84
CA VAL A 69 7.58 25.40 18.21
C VAL A 69 7.68 26.62 17.30
N GLU A 70 6.59 27.02 16.65
CA GLU A 70 6.55 28.23 15.81
C GLU A 70 6.78 29.51 16.62
N GLU A 71 6.35 29.54 17.88
CA GLU A 71 6.57 30.65 18.83
C GLU A 71 7.99 30.69 19.42
N MET A 72 8.85 29.70 19.13
CA MET A 72 10.21 29.65 19.69
C MET A 72 11.19 30.55 18.93
N PRO A 73 12.31 30.96 19.58
CA PRO A 73 13.38 31.68 18.90
C PRO A 73 13.89 30.95 17.66
N THR A 74 14.20 31.70 16.60
CA THR A 74 14.56 31.19 15.26
C THR A 74 15.61 30.07 15.28
N ARG A 75 16.63 30.19 16.13
CA ARG A 75 17.69 29.17 16.26
C ARG A 75 17.17 27.83 16.77
N LYS A 76 16.20 27.83 17.70
CA LYS A 76 15.58 26.60 18.21
C LYS A 76 14.59 26.01 17.21
N LYS A 77 13.78 26.86 16.58
CA LYS A 77 12.86 26.48 15.49
C LYS A 77 13.60 25.71 14.39
N LYS A 78 14.68 26.29 13.83
CA LYS A 78 15.51 25.65 12.80
C LYS A 78 16.05 24.25 13.16
N ARG A 79 16.32 23.97 14.44
CA ARG A 79 16.79 22.64 14.89
C ARG A 79 15.66 21.60 14.97
N LEU A 80 14.41 22.04 14.93
CA LEU A 80 13.21 21.22 15.06
C LEU A 80 12.40 21.12 13.75
N ASP A 81 12.69 21.93 12.74
CA ASP A 81 11.93 22.01 11.47
C ASP A 81 11.63 20.63 10.87
N GLY A 82 12.63 19.78 10.64
CA GLY A 82 12.39 18.44 10.09
C GLY A 82 11.54 17.52 10.99
N LEU A 83 11.57 17.70 12.31
CA LEU A 83 10.67 16.95 13.22
C LEU A 83 9.24 17.51 13.20
N VAL A 84 9.09 18.82 13.01
CA VAL A 84 7.80 19.51 12.90
C VAL A 84 7.14 19.15 11.56
N GLU A 85 7.89 19.19 10.46
CA GLU A 85 7.44 18.76 9.13
C GLU A 85 6.94 17.32 9.16
N HIS A 86 7.77 16.40 9.69
CA HIS A 86 7.38 15.00 9.82
C HIS A 86 6.14 14.82 10.71
N LEU A 87 6.02 15.58 11.81
CA LEU A 87 4.83 15.53 12.66
C LEU A 87 3.58 16.05 11.93
N ALA A 88 3.71 17.13 11.17
CA ALA A 88 2.61 17.72 10.40
C ALA A 88 2.12 16.76 9.31
N GLU A 89 3.04 16.12 8.60
CA GLU A 89 2.77 15.11 7.59
C GLU A 89 2.03 13.90 8.21
N MET A 90 2.57 13.32 9.28
CA MET A 90 1.93 12.20 9.98
C MET A 90 0.55 12.58 10.53
N ALA A 91 0.40 13.79 11.06
CA ALA A 91 -0.90 14.28 11.51
C ALA A 91 -1.90 14.42 10.34
N GLY A 92 -1.43 14.81 9.15
CA GLY A 92 -2.22 14.80 7.92
C GLY A 92 -2.72 13.40 7.56
N ARG A 93 -1.82 12.41 7.54
CA ARG A 93 -2.15 11.01 7.26
C ARG A 93 -3.14 10.45 8.29
N VAL A 94 -2.96 10.73 9.59
CA VAL A 94 -3.91 10.31 10.64
C VAL A 94 -5.28 10.96 10.46
N ARG A 95 -5.37 12.24 10.07
CA ARG A 95 -6.67 12.88 9.74
C ARG A 95 -7.38 12.15 8.61
N GLN A 96 -6.64 11.74 7.59
CA GLN A 96 -7.17 10.99 6.45
C GLN A 96 -7.71 9.61 6.88
N VAL A 97 -6.98 8.88 7.74
CA VAL A 97 -7.44 7.60 8.33
C VAL A 97 -8.70 7.78 9.17
N VAL A 98 -8.78 8.87 9.95
CA VAL A 98 -10.00 9.21 10.73
C VAL A 98 -11.19 9.42 9.78
N LYS A 99 -11.02 10.13 8.67
CA LYS A 99 -12.07 10.32 7.64
C LYS A 99 -12.50 8.98 7.04
N GLN A 100 -11.55 8.15 6.62
CA GLN A 100 -11.81 6.82 6.04
C GLN A 100 -12.53 5.90 7.02
N THR A 101 -12.15 5.94 8.30
CA THR A 101 -12.75 5.12 9.35
C THR A 101 -14.20 5.52 9.59
N LYS A 102 -14.50 6.84 9.61
CA LYS A 102 -15.88 7.31 9.75
C LYS A 102 -16.76 6.84 8.59
N ALA A 103 -16.30 7.11 7.36
CA ALA A 103 -16.98 6.72 6.14
C ALA A 103 -17.30 5.22 6.13
N ARG A 104 -16.33 4.38 6.52
CA ARG A 104 -16.52 2.92 6.54
C ARG A 104 -17.42 2.44 7.68
N VAL A 105 -17.17 2.90 8.91
CA VAL A 105 -17.77 2.32 10.12
C VAL A 105 -19.16 2.86 10.39
N PHE A 106 -19.41 4.14 10.12
CA PHE A 106 -20.69 4.78 10.41
C PHE A 106 -21.54 4.94 9.15
N ASP A 107 -20.92 5.20 8.00
CA ASP A 107 -21.66 5.49 6.76
C ASP A 107 -21.69 4.30 5.78
N GLY A 108 -21.01 3.19 6.08
CA GLY A 108 -20.98 1.98 5.25
C GLY A 108 -20.19 2.10 3.95
N ILE A 109 -19.49 3.22 3.71
CA ILE A 109 -18.73 3.50 2.49
C ILE A 109 -17.41 2.72 2.55
N THR A 110 -17.32 1.62 1.80
CA THR A 110 -16.14 0.75 1.80
C THR A 110 -15.05 1.16 0.80
N GLN A 111 -15.43 1.92 -0.23
CA GLN A 111 -14.55 2.46 -1.27
C GLN A 111 -14.52 3.98 -1.14
N LEU A 112 -13.38 4.52 -0.71
CA LEU A 112 -13.19 5.97 -0.60
C LEU A 112 -12.01 6.36 -1.52
N PRO A 113 -12.19 7.30 -2.46
CA PRO A 113 -11.09 7.83 -3.26
C PRO A 113 -9.98 8.40 -2.39
N GLY A 114 -8.72 8.16 -2.79
CA GLY A 114 -7.56 8.58 -1.99
C GLY A 114 -7.49 7.91 -0.62
N LYS A 115 -8.01 6.69 -0.46
CA LYS A 115 -7.81 5.92 0.77
C LYS A 115 -6.33 5.51 0.90
N ILE A 116 -5.77 5.66 2.09
CA ILE A 116 -4.45 5.15 2.44
C ILE A 116 -4.58 3.89 3.29
N VAL A 117 -3.69 2.94 3.07
CA VAL A 117 -3.63 1.67 3.83
C VAL A 117 -2.34 1.51 4.62
N SER A 118 -1.38 2.42 4.41
CA SER A 118 -0.17 2.55 5.22
C SER A 118 0.04 4.02 5.59
N LEU A 119 0.43 4.23 6.85
CA LEU A 119 0.81 5.56 7.35
C LEU A 119 2.21 5.97 6.91
N PHE A 120 3.06 5.03 6.51
CA PHE A 120 4.44 5.31 6.10
C PHE A 120 4.58 5.30 4.58
N GLU A 121 3.79 4.47 3.90
CA GLU A 121 3.72 4.35 2.43
C GLU A 121 2.30 4.70 1.94
N PRO A 122 1.94 5.98 1.86
CA PRO A 122 0.57 6.39 1.52
C PRO A 122 0.17 6.00 0.08
N HIS A 123 1.14 5.68 -0.77
CA HIS A 123 0.96 5.21 -2.13
C HIS A 123 0.68 3.70 -2.24
N SER A 124 0.71 2.94 -1.13
CA SER A 124 0.38 1.50 -1.17
C SER A 124 -1.07 1.30 -1.61
N GLU A 125 -1.28 0.35 -2.52
CA GLU A 125 -2.60 0.02 -3.05
C GLU A 125 -3.13 -1.28 -2.45
N ILE A 126 -4.44 -1.49 -2.57
CA ILE A 126 -5.09 -2.75 -2.19
C ILE A 126 -5.12 -3.66 -3.41
N ILE A 127 -4.38 -4.77 -3.36
CA ILE A 127 -4.25 -5.72 -4.46
C ILE A 127 -5.03 -7.00 -4.13
N ARG A 128 -6.14 -7.23 -4.83
CA ARG A 128 -6.86 -8.52 -4.76
C ARG A 128 -6.26 -9.48 -5.79
N LYS A 129 -5.55 -10.52 -5.33
CA LYS A 129 -4.96 -11.57 -6.20
C LYS A 129 -5.78 -12.86 -6.28
N GLY A 130 -6.94 -12.93 -5.63
CA GLY A 130 -7.83 -14.11 -5.68
C GLY A 130 -7.32 -15.32 -4.89
N LYS A 131 -6.34 -15.15 -4.00
CA LYS A 131 -5.87 -16.22 -3.11
C LYS A 131 -6.89 -16.45 -1.99
N ALA A 132 -7.32 -17.69 -1.79
CA ALA A 132 -8.33 -18.06 -0.78
C ALA A 132 -7.91 -17.68 0.66
N SER A 133 -6.62 -17.77 0.99
CA SER A 133 -6.10 -17.47 2.33
C SER A 133 -5.80 -15.98 2.57
N LYS A 134 -5.59 -15.18 1.52
CA LYS A 134 -5.26 -13.75 1.59
C LYS A 134 -6.03 -12.99 0.51
N PRO A 135 -7.27 -12.57 0.80
CA PRO A 135 -8.12 -11.93 -0.20
C PRO A 135 -7.62 -10.55 -0.66
N ALA A 136 -6.77 -9.89 0.15
CA ALA A 136 -6.13 -8.63 -0.19
C ALA A 136 -4.65 -8.62 0.25
N GLU A 137 -3.78 -8.25 -0.66
CA GLU A 137 -2.37 -7.87 -0.44
C GLU A 137 -2.27 -6.34 -0.49
N PHE A 138 -1.20 -5.75 0.07
CA PHE A 138 -0.98 -4.30 0.07
C PHE A 138 0.40 -3.98 -0.52
N GLY A 139 0.49 -2.94 -1.35
CA GLY A 139 1.75 -2.50 -1.95
C GLY A 139 1.56 -1.93 -3.36
N LYS A 140 2.66 -1.83 -4.11
CA LYS A 140 2.64 -1.52 -5.55
C LYS A 140 2.87 -2.78 -6.38
N LEU A 141 2.33 -2.79 -7.59
CA LEU A 141 2.68 -3.84 -8.55
C LEU A 141 4.09 -3.56 -9.08
N VAL A 142 4.95 -4.56 -9.01
CA VAL A 142 6.30 -4.51 -9.57
C VAL A 142 6.43 -5.63 -10.59
N GLN A 143 6.94 -5.31 -11.77
CA GLN A 143 7.45 -6.30 -12.71
C GLN A 143 8.96 -6.42 -12.50
N VAL A 144 9.46 -7.64 -12.42
CA VAL A 144 10.90 -7.94 -12.37
C VAL A 144 11.22 -8.82 -13.58
N GLN A 145 12.30 -8.50 -14.28
CA GLN A 145 12.81 -9.28 -15.40
C GLN A 145 14.14 -9.90 -15.02
N GLU A 146 14.23 -11.21 -15.19
CA GLU A 146 15.39 -12.02 -14.88
C GLU A 146 15.98 -12.59 -16.18
N ALA A 147 17.31 -12.59 -16.28
CA ALA A 147 18.05 -13.29 -17.32
C ALA A 147 18.92 -14.39 -16.71
N GLY A 148 19.76 -15.04 -17.52
CA GLY A 148 20.59 -16.17 -17.08
C GLY A 148 21.30 -15.92 -15.74
N ASN A 149 21.38 -16.98 -14.92
CA ASN A 149 21.98 -16.97 -13.59
C ASN A 149 21.26 -16.08 -12.55
N GLN A 150 19.93 -15.94 -12.66
CA GLN A 150 19.12 -15.14 -11.72
C GLN A 150 19.49 -13.66 -11.67
N ILE A 151 20.06 -13.15 -12.76
CA ILE A 151 20.45 -11.75 -12.86
C ILE A 151 19.22 -10.93 -13.21
N ILE A 152 18.84 -10.02 -12.32
CA ILE A 152 17.81 -9.02 -12.60
C ILE A 152 18.35 -8.03 -13.62
N THR A 153 17.74 -7.98 -14.81
CA THR A 153 18.14 -7.07 -15.90
C THR A 153 17.27 -5.83 -15.95
N HIS A 154 16.05 -5.90 -15.43
CA HIS A 154 15.15 -4.76 -15.36
C HIS A 154 14.09 -4.95 -14.27
N TYR A 155 13.57 -3.85 -13.75
CA TYR A 155 12.35 -3.82 -12.96
C TYR A 155 11.56 -2.55 -13.26
N ASP A 156 10.24 -2.63 -13.10
CA ASP A 156 9.35 -1.49 -13.24
C ASP A 156 8.34 -1.47 -12.08
N VAL A 157 8.10 -0.29 -11.51
CA VAL A 157 7.16 -0.06 -10.41
C VAL A 157 5.99 0.75 -10.94
N PHE A 158 4.83 0.12 -11.03
CA PHE A 158 3.70 0.73 -11.72
C PHE A 158 2.92 1.73 -10.84
N ASP A 159 2.76 2.95 -11.34
CA ASP A 159 1.91 3.97 -10.71
C ASP A 159 0.42 3.61 -10.79
N GLN A 160 -0.01 3.10 -11.95
CA GLN A 160 -1.36 2.56 -12.17
C GLN A 160 -1.22 1.12 -12.63
N ARG A 161 -2.09 0.23 -12.14
CA ARG A 161 -2.02 -1.21 -12.44
C ARG A 161 -2.31 -1.50 -13.92
N PRO A 162 -1.29 -1.84 -14.74
CA PRO A 162 -1.53 -2.26 -16.12
C PRO A 162 -2.21 -3.63 -16.15
N SER A 163 -2.86 -3.94 -17.28
CA SER A 163 -3.28 -5.31 -17.56
C SER A 163 -2.04 -6.19 -17.74
N GLY A 164 -1.95 -7.32 -17.03
CA GLY A 164 -0.77 -8.20 -17.09
C GLY A 164 -0.44 -8.71 -18.50
N HIS A 165 -1.47 -8.83 -19.35
CA HIS A 165 -1.34 -9.22 -20.75
C HIS A 165 -0.54 -8.22 -21.60
N GLU A 166 -0.49 -6.94 -21.20
CA GLU A 166 0.26 -5.91 -21.94
C GLU A 166 1.76 -5.93 -21.63
N LEU A 167 2.16 -6.62 -20.57
CA LEU A 167 3.51 -6.54 -20.03
C LEU A 167 4.50 -7.51 -20.69
N LEU A 168 4.03 -8.58 -21.34
CA LEU A 168 4.92 -9.59 -21.92
C LEU A 168 5.72 -9.01 -23.09
N LEU A 169 5.04 -8.39 -24.05
CA LEU A 169 5.70 -7.77 -25.19
C LEU A 169 6.65 -6.67 -24.71
N ARG A 170 6.18 -5.76 -23.86
CA ARG A 170 7.01 -4.69 -23.27
C ARG A 170 8.28 -5.21 -22.58
N ALA A 171 8.20 -6.36 -21.92
CA ALA A 171 9.36 -6.97 -21.29
C ALA A 171 10.40 -7.41 -22.33
N VAL A 172 9.97 -8.01 -23.45
CA VAL A 172 10.87 -8.39 -24.54
C VAL A 172 11.52 -7.16 -25.18
N GLU A 173 10.78 -6.09 -25.41
CA GLU A 173 11.34 -4.84 -25.96
C GLU A 173 12.33 -4.19 -25.00
N THR A 174 12.06 -4.27 -23.70
CA THR A 174 12.98 -3.77 -22.68
C THR A 174 14.25 -4.60 -22.62
N HIS A 175 14.15 -5.93 -22.70
CA HIS A 175 15.30 -6.82 -22.76
C HIS A 175 16.18 -6.50 -23.98
N GLU A 176 15.57 -6.31 -25.15
CA GLU A 176 16.27 -5.92 -26.37
C GLU A 176 17.01 -4.60 -26.21
N ARG A 177 16.34 -3.59 -25.64
CA ARG A 177 16.96 -2.29 -25.37
C ARG A 177 18.12 -2.38 -24.36
N VAL A 178 18.00 -3.22 -23.33
CA VAL A 178 19.01 -3.33 -22.26
C VAL A 178 20.21 -4.18 -22.67
N LEU A 179 19.99 -5.27 -23.41
CA LEU A 179 21.04 -6.23 -23.79
C LEU A 179 21.46 -6.16 -25.26
N GLY A 180 20.84 -5.28 -26.05
CA GLY A 180 21.13 -5.10 -27.47
C GLY A 180 20.69 -6.28 -28.36
N ARG A 181 19.87 -7.19 -27.83
CA ARG A 181 19.41 -8.39 -28.54
C ARG A 181 18.09 -8.92 -27.99
N LEU A 182 17.32 -9.58 -28.85
CA LEU A 182 16.13 -10.30 -28.42
C LEU A 182 16.48 -11.52 -27.55
N PRO A 183 15.62 -11.89 -26.60
CA PRO A 183 15.77 -13.13 -25.87
C PRO A 183 15.52 -14.32 -26.80
N ARG A 184 16.29 -15.41 -26.62
CA ARG A 184 16.03 -16.68 -27.32
C ARG A 184 14.80 -17.41 -26.77
N LEU A 185 14.55 -17.27 -25.47
CA LEU A 185 13.43 -17.85 -24.74
C LEU A 185 12.84 -16.77 -23.83
N ALA A 186 11.54 -16.54 -23.93
CA ALA A 186 10.79 -15.68 -23.03
C ALA A 186 9.82 -16.53 -22.21
N THR A 187 10.01 -16.57 -20.89
CA THR A 187 9.11 -17.25 -19.95
C THR A 187 8.38 -16.23 -19.09
N ALA A 188 7.12 -16.49 -18.75
CA ALA A 188 6.34 -15.62 -17.88
C ALA A 188 5.26 -16.37 -17.12
N ASP A 189 4.78 -15.79 -16.02
CA ASP A 189 3.65 -16.33 -15.26
C ASP A 189 2.34 -16.31 -16.05
N ALA A 190 1.35 -17.06 -15.60
CA ALA A 190 0.05 -17.15 -16.26
C ALA A 190 -0.70 -15.79 -16.36
N GLY A 191 -0.36 -14.83 -15.50
CA GLY A 191 -0.89 -13.47 -15.54
C GLY A 191 -0.47 -12.67 -16.78
N TYR A 192 0.59 -13.09 -17.48
CA TYR A 192 1.11 -12.45 -18.69
C TYR A 192 0.52 -13.02 -19.98
N TYR A 193 -0.12 -14.19 -19.92
CA TYR A 193 -0.56 -14.91 -21.11
C TYR A 193 -1.70 -14.22 -21.85
N SER A 194 -1.49 -13.82 -23.11
CA SER A 194 -2.55 -13.51 -24.06
C SER A 194 -2.13 -14.02 -25.44
N GLN A 195 -3.04 -14.67 -26.17
CA GLN A 195 -2.74 -15.25 -27.48
C GLN A 195 -2.16 -14.21 -28.45
N ALA A 196 -2.78 -13.03 -28.52
CA ALA A 196 -2.31 -11.93 -29.37
C ALA A 196 -0.90 -11.45 -29.01
N ARG A 197 -0.52 -11.55 -27.73
CA ARG A 197 0.77 -11.07 -27.22
C ARG A 197 1.88 -12.10 -27.36
N GLU A 198 1.55 -13.38 -27.17
CA GLU A 198 2.45 -14.49 -27.51
C GLU A 198 2.81 -14.45 -29.00
N GLN A 199 1.80 -14.30 -29.87
CA GLN A 199 2.01 -14.12 -31.31
C GLN A 199 2.84 -12.89 -31.65
N ALA A 200 2.59 -11.75 -31.02
CA ALA A 200 3.39 -10.54 -31.24
C ALA A 200 4.87 -10.72 -30.84
N VAL A 201 5.13 -11.47 -29.76
CA VAL A 201 6.51 -11.77 -29.32
C VAL A 201 7.19 -12.74 -30.30
N GLU A 202 6.49 -13.77 -30.78
CA GLU A 202 6.98 -14.68 -31.81
C GLU A 202 7.28 -13.94 -33.12
N GLN A 203 6.37 -13.06 -33.56
CA GLN A 203 6.54 -12.23 -34.76
C GLN A 203 7.72 -11.25 -34.64
N LYS A 204 8.05 -10.79 -33.43
CA LYS A 204 9.23 -9.96 -33.17
C LYS A 204 10.54 -10.74 -33.33
N GLY A 205 10.50 -12.07 -33.37
CA GLY A 205 11.67 -12.93 -33.61
C GLY A 205 12.16 -13.70 -32.39
N VAL A 206 11.41 -13.71 -31.28
CA VAL A 206 11.73 -14.58 -30.13
C VAL A 206 11.43 -16.03 -30.49
N LYS A 207 12.43 -16.90 -30.39
CA LYS A 207 12.33 -18.29 -30.85
C LYS A 207 11.35 -19.13 -30.02
N TRP A 208 11.32 -18.93 -28.71
CA TRP A 208 10.49 -19.71 -27.79
C TRP A 208 9.78 -18.79 -26.80
N VAL A 209 8.46 -18.97 -26.67
CA VAL A 209 7.65 -18.24 -25.69
C VAL A 209 6.87 -19.23 -24.85
N ALA A 210 7.00 -19.14 -23.52
CA ALA A 210 6.31 -19.99 -22.58
C ALA A 210 5.60 -19.14 -21.51
N ALA A 211 4.30 -18.93 -21.69
CA ALA A 211 3.42 -18.34 -20.69
C ALA A 211 2.21 -19.27 -20.49
N PRO A 212 2.00 -19.84 -19.29
CA PRO A 212 0.92 -20.79 -19.07
C PRO A 212 -0.43 -20.09 -19.15
N ASN A 213 -1.42 -20.78 -19.70
CA ASN A 213 -2.76 -20.23 -19.81
C ASN A 213 -3.53 -20.39 -18.49
N ARG A 214 -4.28 -19.36 -18.06
CA ARG A 214 -5.06 -19.43 -16.81
C ARG A 214 -6.33 -20.28 -16.92
N ASN A 215 -6.97 -20.33 -18.09
CA ASN A 215 -8.40 -20.69 -18.17
C ASN A 215 -8.82 -21.57 -19.36
N THR A 216 -7.99 -21.85 -20.37
CA THR A 216 -8.46 -22.62 -21.54
C THR A 216 -7.76 -23.97 -21.70
N LYS A 217 -8.57 -25.03 -21.79
CA LYS A 217 -8.17 -26.41 -22.13
C LYS A 217 -8.16 -26.62 -23.65
N SER A 218 -7.61 -25.68 -24.43
CA SER A 218 -7.57 -25.84 -25.89
C SER A 218 -6.69 -27.04 -26.28
N ALA A 219 -7.16 -27.86 -27.21
CA ALA A 219 -6.41 -29.03 -27.70
C ALA A 219 -5.10 -28.61 -28.38
N GLU A 220 -5.10 -27.49 -29.10
CA GLU A 220 -3.88 -26.90 -29.69
C GLU A 220 -2.89 -26.47 -28.62
N ARG A 221 -3.37 -25.96 -27.48
CA ARG A 221 -2.50 -25.53 -26.39
C ARG A 221 -1.89 -26.71 -25.65
N LYS A 222 -2.65 -27.78 -25.42
CA LYS A 222 -2.13 -29.02 -24.83
C LYS A 222 -0.97 -29.62 -25.63
N LYS A 223 -1.01 -29.51 -26.97
CA LYS A 223 0.10 -29.95 -27.83
C LYS A 223 1.36 -29.08 -27.72
N LYS A 224 1.24 -27.83 -27.26
CA LYS A 224 2.37 -26.89 -27.07
C LYS A 224 2.94 -26.94 -25.65
N GLU A 225 2.19 -27.47 -24.69
CA GLU A 225 2.58 -27.58 -23.27
C GLU A 225 3.14 -28.98 -22.89
N HIS A 226 2.99 -29.98 -23.76
CA HIS A 226 3.57 -31.33 -23.65
C HIS A 226 4.74 -31.51 -24.61
#